data_AF-A0A8S3BAJ9-F1
#
_entry.id   AF-A0A8S3BAJ9-F1
#
_cell.length_a   1.000
_cell.length_b   1.000
_cell.length_c   1.000
_cell.angle_alpha   90.00
_cell.angle_beta   90.00
_cell.angle_gamma   90.00
#
_symmetry.space_group_name_H-M   'P 1'
#
loop_
_entity.id
_entity.type
_entity.pdbx_description
1 polymer ?
#
loop_
_entity_poly.entity_id
_entity_poly.type
_entity_poly.pdbx_seq_one_letter_code
_entity_poly.pdbx_strand_id
1 'polypeptide(L)'
;ILENAPSESLTSHGRALAKLPDFGSLAMSKCILAALKDYNCGHDLIVLSSILSVLNTTAVLKSIPQQFKSTDGDFMTLLNVMDQILLVKESVKSHEFRLEPICKAKGLTGIQHIIKQALRRQLSLEKSFNLSADFRTQAQVKSNDWELIAKSLLVGYHTNVFASTKELKDRHDLFVRYNDSIDSDIASLDSQSVLARTVNKTPPALVIARDIRYSTSVRSKAILSFVGEIKPDWVEYQVTRNLQLNNEEEVRLNTNNLFANAASKFSHRISMALNNTTKSARLSGPAGTVFNGELHLRQNMEEEFQFQLDYTNPLTPAKRTNLTRNLESITKMPYIFKPMQWRWENQKQVTITINCNSSTKTCDVTVKGRNSEYKNVKKEFDSFLKWLQDCAVIRHPNSGE
;
A
#
# COMPACT_ATOMS: atom_id res chain seq x y z
N ILE A 1 -18.51 1.72 -17.53
CA ILE A 1 -19.12 0.42 -17.12
C ILE A 1 -20.39 0.65 -16.28
N LEU A 2 -21.16 1.71 -16.52
CA LEU A 2 -22.50 1.88 -15.93
C LEU A 2 -23.44 2.27 -17.07
N GLU A 3 -24.13 1.27 -17.62
CA GLU A 3 -25.30 1.50 -18.47
C GLU A 3 -26.47 1.83 -17.53
N ASN A 4 -27.13 2.97 -17.77
CA ASN A 4 -28.34 3.33 -17.04
C ASN A 4 -29.49 2.46 -17.56
N ALA A 5 -29.89 1.45 -16.78
CA ALA A 5 -31.13 0.73 -16.99
C ALA A 5 -32.28 1.46 -16.25
N PRO A 6 -33.52 1.48 -16.78
CA PRO A 6 -34.68 1.97 -16.02
C PRO A 6 -34.80 1.21 -14.70
N SER A 7 -35.28 1.90 -13.66
CA SER A 7 -35.10 1.62 -12.22
C SER A 7 -35.50 0.23 -11.71
N GLU A 8 -36.09 -0.62 -12.54
CA GLU A 8 -36.57 -1.96 -12.20
C GLU A 8 -36.02 -3.08 -13.10
N SER A 9 -35.08 -2.77 -14.01
CA SER A 9 -34.52 -3.76 -14.95
C SER A 9 -33.03 -4.00 -14.71
N LEU A 10 -32.61 -5.27 -14.81
CA LEU A 10 -31.19 -5.62 -14.77
C LEU A 10 -30.47 -5.07 -16.00
N THR A 11 -29.33 -4.41 -15.77
CA THR A 11 -28.39 -4.06 -16.85
C THR A 11 -27.94 -5.31 -17.62
N SER A 12 -27.34 -5.13 -18.80
CA SER A 12 -26.70 -6.23 -19.55
C SER A 12 -25.71 -7.01 -18.66
N HIS A 13 -24.92 -6.28 -17.88
CA HIS A 13 -23.99 -6.82 -16.89
C HIS A 13 -24.70 -7.56 -15.75
N GLY A 14 -25.78 -6.98 -15.21
CA GLY A 14 -26.60 -7.63 -14.18
C GLY A 14 -27.24 -8.94 -14.66
N ARG A 15 -27.72 -8.97 -15.90
CA ARG A 15 -28.26 -10.19 -16.54
C ARG A 15 -27.19 -11.27 -16.72
N ALA A 16 -25.95 -10.88 -17.04
CA ALA A 16 -24.85 -11.84 -17.14
C ALA A 16 -24.44 -12.39 -15.76
N LEU A 17 -24.42 -11.55 -14.73
CA LEU A 17 -24.14 -11.97 -13.35
C LEU A 17 -25.19 -12.94 -12.81
N ALA A 18 -26.47 -12.72 -13.11
CA ALA A 18 -27.57 -13.58 -12.67
C ALA A 18 -27.47 -15.04 -13.17
N LYS A 19 -26.64 -15.30 -14.19
CA LYS A 19 -26.39 -16.64 -14.73
C LYS A 19 -25.24 -17.38 -14.04
N LEU A 20 -24.49 -16.70 -13.17
CA LEU A 20 -23.40 -17.30 -12.42
C LEU A 20 -23.93 -18.02 -11.17
N PRO A 21 -23.26 -19.09 -10.72
CA PRO A 21 -23.53 -19.65 -9.40
C PRO A 21 -23.22 -18.63 -8.31
N ASP A 22 -23.77 -18.85 -7.11
CA ASP A 22 -23.44 -18.01 -5.96
C ASP A 22 -21.95 -18.11 -5.62
N PHE A 23 -21.30 -16.97 -5.34
CA PHE A 23 -19.91 -16.86 -4.88
C PHE A 23 -19.79 -16.21 -3.49
N GLY A 24 -20.90 -15.98 -2.79
CA GLY A 24 -20.97 -15.36 -1.47
C GLY A 24 -20.86 -13.84 -1.47
N SER A 25 -20.43 -13.22 -2.58
CA SER A 25 -20.45 -11.77 -2.74
C SER A 25 -20.64 -11.34 -4.19
N LEU A 26 -21.28 -10.18 -4.37
CA LEU A 26 -21.41 -9.53 -5.68
C LEU A 26 -20.04 -9.14 -6.25
N ALA A 27 -19.10 -8.71 -5.38
CA ALA A 27 -17.74 -8.37 -5.78
C ALA A 27 -17.04 -9.58 -6.42
N MET A 28 -17.07 -10.76 -5.77
CA MET A 28 -16.47 -11.96 -6.33
C MET A 28 -17.18 -12.39 -7.62
N SER A 29 -18.51 -12.29 -7.68
CA SER A 29 -19.28 -12.62 -8.90
C SER A 29 -18.86 -11.73 -10.09
N LYS A 30 -18.60 -10.44 -9.85
CA LYS A 30 -18.04 -9.52 -10.86
C LYS A 30 -16.62 -9.93 -11.30
N CYS A 31 -15.76 -10.34 -10.36
CA CYS A 31 -14.42 -10.84 -10.69
C CYS A 31 -14.49 -12.08 -11.57
N ILE A 32 -15.35 -13.05 -11.23
CA ILE A 32 -15.54 -14.28 -12.01
C ILE A 32 -16.05 -13.95 -13.41
N LEU A 33 -17.04 -13.07 -13.53
CA LEU A 33 -17.57 -12.68 -14.83
C LEU A 33 -16.49 -12.05 -15.73
N ALA A 34 -15.65 -11.17 -15.17
CA ALA A 34 -14.53 -10.56 -15.87
C ALA A 34 -13.47 -11.60 -16.26
N ALA A 35 -13.16 -12.55 -15.38
CA ALA A 35 -12.23 -13.63 -15.66
C ALA A 35 -12.71 -14.52 -16.83
N LEU A 36 -14.01 -14.77 -16.91
CA LEU A 36 -14.63 -15.58 -17.97
C LEU A 36 -14.70 -14.84 -19.31
N LYS A 37 -14.96 -13.53 -19.30
CA LYS A 37 -15.26 -12.76 -20.52
C LYS A 37 -14.09 -11.97 -21.08
N ASP A 38 -13.28 -11.39 -20.20
CA ASP A 38 -12.35 -10.32 -20.57
C ASP A 38 -10.87 -10.72 -20.39
N TYR A 39 -10.57 -11.57 -19.40
CA TYR A 39 -9.18 -11.84 -18.99
C TYR A 39 -8.73 -13.31 -19.14
N ASN A 40 -9.59 -14.20 -19.66
CA ASN A 40 -9.23 -15.60 -19.95
C ASN A 40 -8.55 -16.35 -18.80
N CYS A 41 -8.99 -16.11 -17.57
CA CYS A 41 -8.47 -16.75 -16.35
C CYS A 41 -9.60 -17.36 -15.51
N GLY A 42 -10.65 -17.84 -16.18
CA GLY A 42 -11.86 -18.37 -15.57
C GLY A 42 -11.60 -19.50 -14.58
N HIS A 43 -10.80 -20.49 -14.97
CA HIS A 43 -10.45 -21.61 -14.09
C HIS A 43 -9.69 -21.14 -12.84
N ASP A 44 -8.69 -20.28 -13.01
CA ASP A 44 -7.88 -19.74 -11.91
C ASP A 44 -8.75 -19.03 -10.88
N LEU A 45 -9.65 -18.15 -11.34
CA LEU A 45 -10.55 -17.42 -10.44
C LEU A 45 -11.61 -18.31 -9.78
N ILE A 46 -12.12 -19.33 -10.48
CA ILE A 46 -13.05 -20.30 -9.88
C ILE A 46 -12.35 -21.07 -8.76
N VAL A 47 -11.13 -21.56 -8.99
CA VAL A 47 -10.33 -22.27 -7.98
C VAL A 47 -10.01 -21.35 -6.81
N LEU A 48 -9.52 -20.13 -7.08
CA LEU A 48 -9.23 -19.15 -6.04
C LEU A 48 -10.46 -18.77 -5.22
N SER A 49 -11.62 -18.56 -5.87
CA SER A 49 -12.88 -18.25 -5.18
C SER A 49 -13.33 -19.40 -4.27
N SER A 50 -13.06 -20.65 -4.66
CA SER A 50 -13.46 -21.83 -3.87
C SER A 50 -12.78 -21.87 -2.51
N ILE A 51 -11.48 -21.55 -2.45
CA ILE A 51 -10.73 -21.49 -1.19
C ILE A 51 -11.00 -20.18 -0.43
N LEU A 52 -11.12 -19.04 -1.10
CA LEU A 52 -11.45 -17.78 -0.43
C LEU A 52 -12.84 -17.85 0.25
N SER A 53 -13.82 -18.48 -0.39
CA SER A 53 -15.19 -18.58 0.16
C SER A 53 -15.28 -19.35 1.49
N VAL A 54 -14.30 -20.21 1.80
CA VAL A 54 -14.26 -20.96 3.06
C VAL A 54 -13.34 -20.32 4.11
N LEU A 55 -12.55 -19.33 3.70
CA LEU A 55 -11.61 -18.63 4.56
C LEU A 55 -12.25 -17.43 5.24
N ASN A 56 -12.09 -17.36 6.57
CA ASN A 56 -12.49 -16.23 7.41
C ASN A 56 -11.29 -15.52 8.08
N THR A 57 -10.07 -16.07 7.95
CA THR A 57 -8.86 -15.56 8.59
C THR A 57 -7.61 -15.84 7.76
N THR A 58 -6.68 -14.90 7.80
CA THR A 58 -5.34 -14.96 7.21
C THR A 58 -4.37 -15.86 7.98
N ALA A 59 -4.73 -16.31 9.20
CA ALA A 59 -3.88 -17.19 10.02
C ALA A 59 -3.45 -18.47 9.29
N VAL A 60 -4.25 -18.93 8.34
CA VAL A 60 -3.98 -20.06 7.44
C VAL A 60 -2.68 -19.89 6.67
N LEU A 61 -2.35 -18.66 6.26
CA LEU A 61 -1.17 -18.36 5.45
C LEU A 61 0.15 -18.65 6.21
N LYS A 62 0.13 -18.58 7.55
CA LYS A 62 1.28 -18.95 8.38
C LYS A 62 1.58 -20.44 8.32
N SER A 63 0.55 -21.27 8.19
CA SER A 63 0.65 -22.72 8.14
C SER A 63 0.96 -23.25 6.74
N ILE A 64 1.00 -22.39 5.71
CA ILE A 64 1.40 -22.76 4.35
C ILE A 64 2.94 -22.79 4.26
N PRO A 65 3.55 -23.88 3.76
CA PRO A 65 5.00 -23.98 3.56
C PRO A 65 5.53 -22.96 2.55
N GLN A 66 6.80 -22.60 2.69
CA GLN A 66 7.43 -21.54 1.89
C GLN A 66 7.38 -21.82 0.39
N GLN A 67 7.46 -23.08 -0.05
CA GLN A 67 7.43 -23.40 -1.49
C GLN A 67 6.11 -23.08 -2.20
N PHE A 68 5.02 -22.83 -1.46
CA PHE A 68 3.75 -22.41 -2.02
C PHE A 68 3.56 -20.89 -2.01
N LYS A 69 4.34 -20.16 -1.20
CA LYS A 69 4.17 -18.72 -1.03
C LYS A 69 4.66 -17.98 -2.26
N SER A 70 3.76 -17.22 -2.87
CA SER A 70 4.07 -16.37 -4.00
C SER A 70 4.51 -14.98 -3.55
N THR A 71 5.44 -14.39 -4.28
CA THR A 71 5.81 -12.97 -4.15
C THR A 71 4.70 -12.02 -4.59
N ASP A 72 3.73 -12.51 -5.39
CA ASP A 72 2.59 -11.73 -5.87
C ASP A 72 1.50 -11.53 -4.80
N GLY A 73 1.50 -12.39 -3.78
CA GLY A 73 0.64 -12.23 -2.61
C GLY A 73 -0.16 -13.45 -2.20
N ASP A 74 -1.13 -13.20 -1.34
CA ASP A 74 -1.94 -14.21 -0.66
C ASP A 74 -2.84 -14.96 -1.66
N PHE A 75 -3.37 -14.25 -2.67
CA PHE A 75 -4.21 -14.85 -3.71
C PHE A 75 -3.47 -15.95 -4.47
N MET A 76 -2.29 -15.65 -5.00
CA MET A 76 -1.47 -16.63 -5.73
C MET A 76 -0.96 -17.74 -4.81
N THR A 77 -0.66 -17.43 -3.55
CA THR A 77 -0.28 -18.45 -2.55
C THR A 77 -1.41 -19.48 -2.35
N LEU A 78 -2.65 -19.02 -2.23
CA LEU A 78 -3.81 -19.91 -2.08
C LEU A 78 -4.11 -20.68 -3.36
N LEU A 79 -3.98 -20.05 -4.53
CA LEU A 79 -4.14 -20.71 -5.83
C LEU A 79 -3.09 -21.82 -6.01
N ASN A 80 -1.81 -21.55 -5.71
CA ASN A 80 -0.73 -22.55 -5.76
C ASN A 80 -1.02 -23.76 -4.88
N VAL A 81 -1.55 -23.55 -3.67
CA VAL A 81 -1.96 -24.66 -2.79
C VAL A 81 -3.06 -25.49 -3.45
N MET A 82 -4.10 -24.85 -3.97
CA MET A 82 -5.22 -25.55 -4.60
C MET A 82 -4.78 -26.29 -5.86
N ASP A 83 -4.03 -25.66 -6.74
CA ASP A 83 -3.52 -26.25 -7.98
C ASP A 83 -2.70 -27.51 -7.74
N GLN A 84 -1.82 -27.49 -6.72
CA GLN A 84 -1.00 -28.63 -6.36
C GLN A 84 -1.81 -29.80 -5.78
N ILE A 85 -2.98 -29.54 -5.18
CA ILE A 85 -3.88 -30.58 -4.70
C ILE A 85 -4.75 -31.10 -5.85
N LEU A 86 -5.27 -30.21 -6.70
CA LEU A 86 -6.08 -30.55 -7.86
C LEU A 86 -5.30 -31.37 -8.89
N LEU A 87 -4.04 -31.02 -9.16
CA LEU A 87 -3.17 -31.78 -10.05
C LEU A 87 -3.02 -33.24 -9.61
N VAL A 88 -2.86 -33.49 -8.30
CA VAL A 88 -2.80 -34.85 -7.77
C VAL A 88 -4.16 -35.55 -7.89
N LYS A 89 -5.26 -34.83 -7.60
CA LYS A 89 -6.63 -35.34 -7.71
C LYS A 89 -6.99 -35.77 -9.13
N GLU A 90 -6.53 -35.01 -10.13
CA GLU A 90 -6.76 -35.27 -11.55
C GLU A 90 -5.86 -36.40 -12.09
N SER A 91 -4.73 -36.66 -11.44
CA SER A 91 -3.77 -37.70 -11.83
C SER A 91 -4.13 -39.10 -11.31
N VAL A 92 -5.16 -39.24 -10.48
CA VAL A 92 -5.55 -40.52 -9.85
C VAL A 92 -7.04 -40.80 -10.04
N LYS A 93 -7.44 -42.08 -9.93
CA LYS A 93 -8.87 -42.41 -9.96
C LYS A 93 -9.56 -41.84 -8.73
N SER A 94 -10.82 -41.43 -8.84
CA SER A 94 -11.54 -40.73 -7.78
C SER A 94 -11.60 -41.48 -6.44
N HIS A 95 -11.62 -42.83 -6.46
CA HIS A 95 -11.64 -43.67 -5.25
C HIS A 95 -10.25 -43.84 -4.60
N GLU A 96 -9.18 -43.50 -5.32
CA GLU A 96 -7.79 -43.58 -4.85
C GLU A 96 -7.33 -42.25 -4.23
N PHE A 97 -8.02 -41.14 -4.54
CA PHE A 97 -7.69 -39.83 -4.00
C PHE A 97 -7.89 -39.77 -2.47
N ARG A 98 -6.79 -39.62 -1.74
CA ARG A 98 -6.77 -39.46 -0.28
C ARG A 98 -6.09 -38.16 0.09
N LEU A 99 -6.88 -37.18 0.55
CA LEU A 99 -6.38 -35.85 0.88
C LEU A 99 -5.34 -35.84 2.01
N GLU A 100 -5.54 -36.67 3.05
CA GLU A 100 -4.69 -36.68 4.24
C GLU A 100 -3.21 -37.04 3.93
N PRO A 101 -2.89 -38.15 3.24
CA PRO A 101 -1.52 -38.44 2.81
C PRO A 101 -0.89 -37.32 1.97
N ILE A 102 -1.67 -36.70 1.09
CA ILE A 102 -1.20 -35.62 0.22
C ILE A 102 -0.85 -34.38 1.06
N CYS A 103 -1.74 -33.98 1.96
CA CYS A 103 -1.49 -32.85 2.86
C CYS A 103 -0.29 -33.14 3.78
N LYS A 104 -0.14 -34.37 4.29
CA LYS A 104 1.02 -34.76 5.10
C LYS A 104 2.32 -34.64 4.31
N ALA A 105 2.37 -35.17 3.09
CA ALA A 105 3.54 -35.11 2.23
C ALA A 105 3.91 -33.68 1.81
N LYS A 106 2.91 -32.82 1.58
CA LYS A 106 3.10 -31.42 1.18
C LYS A 106 3.26 -30.46 2.36
N GLY A 107 3.20 -30.92 3.62
CA GLY A 107 3.31 -30.07 4.81
C GLY A 107 2.07 -29.19 5.08
N LEU A 108 0.90 -29.56 4.56
CA LEU A 108 -0.36 -28.81 4.62
C LEU A 108 -1.34 -29.35 5.68
N THR A 109 -0.90 -30.23 6.58
CA THR A 109 -1.75 -30.89 7.59
C THR A 109 -2.52 -29.87 8.44
N GLY A 110 -1.89 -28.75 8.83
CA GLY A 110 -2.53 -27.71 9.64
C GLY A 110 -3.73 -27.03 8.98
N ILE A 111 -3.82 -27.07 7.65
CA ILE A 111 -4.89 -26.43 6.86
C ILE A 111 -5.73 -27.45 6.07
N GLN A 112 -5.54 -28.75 6.32
CA GLN A 112 -6.24 -29.81 5.60
C GLN A 112 -7.77 -29.67 5.66
N HIS A 113 -8.31 -29.24 6.80
CA HIS A 113 -9.74 -29.04 6.98
C HIS A 113 -10.31 -27.97 6.04
N ILE A 114 -9.56 -26.87 5.80
CA ILE A 114 -9.90 -25.82 4.85
C ILE A 114 -9.81 -26.35 3.42
N ILE A 115 -8.72 -27.03 3.06
CA ILE A 115 -8.54 -27.61 1.72
C ILE A 115 -9.69 -28.58 1.41
N LYS A 116 -10.10 -29.42 2.38
CA LYS A 116 -11.24 -30.33 2.23
C LYS A 116 -12.54 -29.59 1.90
N GLN A 117 -12.81 -28.48 2.58
CA GLN A 117 -14.00 -27.66 2.33
C GLN A 117 -13.91 -26.94 0.98
N ALA A 118 -12.75 -26.38 0.64
CA ALA A 118 -12.48 -25.72 -0.63
C ALA A 118 -12.68 -26.69 -1.82
N LEU A 119 -12.18 -27.93 -1.73
CA LEU A 119 -12.37 -28.95 -2.76
C LEU A 119 -13.85 -29.32 -2.98
N ARG A 120 -14.65 -29.37 -1.91
CA ARG A 120 -16.11 -29.60 -2.02
C ARG A 120 -16.79 -28.44 -2.73
N ARG A 121 -16.39 -27.20 -2.37
CA ARG A 121 -16.91 -26.00 -3.00
C ARG A 121 -16.54 -25.94 -4.49
N GLN A 122 -15.28 -26.23 -4.80
CA GLN A 122 -14.74 -26.28 -6.15
C GLN A 122 -15.52 -27.28 -7.03
N LEU A 123 -15.74 -28.51 -6.54
CA LEU A 123 -16.57 -29.51 -7.23
C LEU A 123 -18.00 -29.03 -7.51
N SER A 124 -18.60 -28.28 -6.58
CA SER A 124 -19.94 -27.72 -6.76
C SER A 124 -19.97 -26.64 -7.85
N LEU A 125 -18.96 -25.76 -7.86
CA LEU A 125 -18.81 -24.72 -8.88
C LEU A 125 -18.55 -25.33 -10.25
N GLU A 126 -17.64 -26.30 -10.38
CA GLU A 126 -17.37 -27.01 -11.63
C GLU A 126 -18.63 -27.64 -12.21
N LYS A 127 -19.42 -28.34 -11.38
CA LYS A 127 -20.71 -28.91 -11.83
C LYS A 127 -21.65 -27.84 -12.37
N SER A 128 -21.72 -26.70 -11.69
CA SER A 128 -22.57 -25.58 -12.11
C SER A 128 -22.12 -25.00 -13.46
N PHE A 129 -20.82 -24.79 -13.66
CA PHE A 129 -20.28 -24.30 -14.93
C PHE A 129 -20.38 -25.32 -16.06
N ASN A 130 -20.23 -26.61 -15.76
CA ASN A 130 -20.43 -27.67 -16.75
C ASN A 130 -21.88 -27.73 -17.25
N LEU A 131 -22.86 -27.31 -16.46
CA LEU A 131 -24.25 -27.19 -16.89
C LEU A 131 -24.55 -25.87 -17.62
N SER A 132 -23.69 -24.86 -17.52
CA SER A 132 -23.89 -23.55 -18.13
C SER A 132 -23.56 -23.56 -19.62
N ALA A 133 -24.53 -23.26 -20.49
CA ALA A 133 -24.28 -23.11 -21.93
C ALA A 133 -23.39 -21.89 -22.25
N ASP A 134 -23.48 -20.84 -21.44
CA ASP A 134 -22.82 -19.55 -21.71
C ASP A 134 -21.36 -19.51 -21.26
N PHE A 135 -20.99 -20.30 -20.25
CA PHE A 135 -19.69 -20.17 -19.57
C PHE A 135 -18.88 -21.45 -19.47
N ARG A 136 -19.39 -22.60 -19.95
CA ARG A 136 -18.71 -23.90 -19.83
C ARG A 136 -17.27 -23.85 -20.33
N THR A 137 -17.05 -23.35 -21.53
CA THR A 137 -15.70 -23.35 -22.15
C THR A 137 -14.77 -22.39 -21.43
N GLN A 138 -15.24 -21.17 -21.13
CA GLN A 138 -14.45 -20.12 -20.48
C GLN A 138 -14.06 -20.51 -19.05
N ALA A 139 -14.90 -21.27 -18.35
CA ALA A 139 -14.63 -21.76 -17.00
C ALA A 139 -13.48 -22.78 -16.93
N GLN A 140 -13.08 -23.37 -18.07
CA GLN A 140 -11.96 -24.31 -18.16
C GLN A 140 -10.64 -23.61 -18.52
N VAL A 141 -10.67 -22.32 -18.88
CA VAL A 141 -9.47 -21.60 -19.33
C VAL A 141 -8.60 -21.24 -18.15
N LYS A 142 -7.35 -21.73 -18.17
CA LYS A 142 -6.32 -21.50 -17.17
C LYS A 142 -5.23 -20.60 -17.73
N SER A 143 -4.90 -19.52 -17.04
CA SER A 143 -3.87 -18.56 -17.43
C SER A 143 -2.56 -18.76 -16.69
N ASN A 144 -2.61 -19.11 -15.39
CA ASN A 144 -1.47 -19.03 -14.47
C ASN A 144 -0.80 -17.64 -14.43
N ASP A 145 -1.50 -16.60 -14.87
CA ASP A 145 -0.96 -15.25 -14.96
C ASP A 145 -1.60 -14.35 -13.90
N TRP A 146 -0.78 -13.92 -12.94
CA TRP A 146 -1.22 -13.03 -11.88
C TRP A 146 -1.79 -11.73 -12.44
N GLU A 147 -1.28 -11.18 -13.54
CA GLU A 147 -1.80 -9.94 -14.11
C GLU A 147 -3.27 -10.07 -14.53
N LEU A 148 -3.61 -11.17 -15.21
CA LEU A 148 -4.98 -11.44 -15.68
C LEU A 148 -5.92 -11.70 -14.49
N ILE A 149 -5.43 -12.41 -13.47
CA ILE A 149 -6.16 -12.65 -12.22
C ILE A 149 -6.40 -11.34 -11.47
N ALA A 150 -5.37 -10.51 -11.33
CA ALA A 150 -5.42 -9.22 -10.65
C ALA A 150 -6.36 -8.23 -11.34
N LYS A 151 -6.30 -8.14 -12.68
CA LYS A 151 -7.23 -7.34 -13.48
C LYS A 151 -8.68 -7.78 -13.31
N SER A 152 -8.92 -9.09 -13.22
CA SER A 152 -10.25 -9.63 -12.90
C SER A 152 -10.69 -9.25 -11.49
N LEU A 153 -9.80 -9.37 -10.48
CA LEU A 153 -10.07 -8.99 -9.10
C LEU A 153 -10.39 -7.48 -8.98
N LEU A 154 -9.71 -6.64 -9.75
CA LEU A 154 -9.94 -5.19 -9.79
C LEU A 154 -11.36 -4.84 -10.24
N VAL A 155 -12.00 -5.62 -11.10
CA VAL A 155 -13.40 -5.35 -11.51
C VAL A 155 -14.36 -5.43 -10.31
N GLY A 156 -14.20 -6.43 -9.45
CA GLY A 156 -15.06 -6.60 -8.26
C GLY A 156 -14.61 -5.80 -7.05
N TYR A 157 -13.30 -5.63 -6.86
CA TYR A 157 -12.68 -5.05 -5.66
C TYR A 157 -11.97 -3.71 -5.92
N HIS A 158 -12.32 -2.97 -6.98
CA HIS A 158 -11.74 -1.64 -7.28
C HIS A 158 -11.78 -0.66 -6.09
N THR A 159 -12.78 -0.76 -5.22
CA THR A 159 -12.87 0.07 -4.02
C THR A 159 -11.86 -0.30 -2.94
N ASN A 160 -11.26 -1.51 -3.01
CA ASN A 160 -10.33 -2.05 -2.03
C ASN A 160 -8.89 -2.07 -2.55
N VAL A 161 -8.55 -1.10 -3.38
CA VAL A 161 -7.17 -0.82 -3.78
C VAL A 161 -6.55 0.15 -2.78
N PHE A 162 -5.35 -0.17 -2.32
CA PHE A 162 -4.60 0.62 -1.36
C PHE A 162 -3.21 0.93 -1.88
N ALA A 163 -2.81 2.19 -1.75
CA ALA A 163 -1.46 2.65 -2.05
C ALA A 163 -0.62 2.65 -0.78
N SER A 164 0.64 2.24 -0.89
CA SER A 164 1.58 2.44 0.20
C SER A 164 1.75 3.93 0.45
N THR A 165 1.60 4.34 1.70
CA THR A 165 1.89 5.72 2.09
C THR A 165 3.37 6.04 1.93
N LYS A 166 4.25 5.04 1.78
CA LYS A 166 5.63 5.24 1.40
C LYS A 166 5.73 5.94 0.03
N GLU A 167 5.07 5.41 -0.99
CA GLU A 167 5.09 6.03 -2.32
C GLU A 167 4.51 7.45 -2.29
N LEU A 168 3.52 7.68 -1.43
CA LEU A 168 2.90 8.99 -1.24
C LEU A 168 3.68 9.95 -0.32
N LYS A 169 4.92 9.58 0.07
CA LYS A 169 5.81 10.39 0.93
C LYS A 169 5.29 10.60 2.35
N ASP A 170 4.75 9.55 2.97
CA ASP A 170 4.34 9.50 4.38
C ASP A 170 4.81 8.16 5.02
N ARG A 171 4.23 7.70 6.14
CA ARG A 171 4.69 6.53 6.91
C ARG A 171 4.97 5.30 6.05
N HIS A 172 6.06 4.59 6.35
CA HIS A 172 6.53 3.47 5.52
C HIS A 172 5.66 2.20 5.65
N ASP A 173 5.09 1.93 6.82
CA ASP A 173 4.35 0.70 7.15
C ASP A 173 2.85 0.73 6.84
N LEU A 174 2.34 1.85 6.34
CA LEU A 174 0.91 2.08 6.16
C LEU A 174 0.49 2.11 4.70
N PHE A 175 -0.80 1.90 4.54
CA PHE A 175 -1.50 1.87 3.29
C PHE A 175 -2.71 2.78 3.39
N VAL A 176 -3.04 3.44 2.29
CA VAL A 176 -4.18 4.34 2.21
C VAL A 176 -5.07 3.92 1.06
N ARG A 177 -6.38 3.86 1.30
CA ARG A 177 -7.33 3.50 0.25
C ARG A 177 -7.21 4.48 -0.92
N TYR A 178 -6.97 3.98 -2.12
CA TYR A 178 -6.69 4.82 -3.28
C TYR A 178 -7.97 5.10 -4.08
N ASN A 179 -8.70 6.13 -3.65
CA ASN A 179 -9.97 6.58 -4.23
C ASN A 179 -10.08 8.12 -4.25
N ASP A 180 -11.25 8.62 -4.64
CA ASP A 180 -11.56 10.06 -4.73
C ASP A 180 -11.67 10.76 -3.37
N SER A 181 -11.77 10.00 -2.28
CA SER A 181 -11.97 10.55 -0.93
C SER A 181 -10.65 11.03 -0.33
N ILE A 182 -10.72 12.16 0.38
CA ILE A 182 -9.65 12.69 1.23
C ILE A 182 -9.61 11.93 2.57
N ASP A 183 -10.77 11.45 3.05
CA ASP A 183 -10.92 10.64 4.26
C ASP A 183 -10.72 9.15 3.93
N SER A 184 -9.58 8.84 3.35
CA SER A 184 -9.21 7.49 2.96
C SER A 184 -8.78 6.66 4.18
N ASP A 185 -9.33 5.46 4.32
CA ASP A 185 -8.95 4.52 5.37
C ASP A 185 -7.43 4.33 5.41
N ILE A 186 -6.84 4.58 6.58
CA ILE A 186 -5.45 4.21 6.86
C ILE A 186 -5.45 2.77 7.35
N ALA A 187 -4.66 1.94 6.69
CA ALA A 187 -4.58 0.52 6.95
C ALA A 187 -3.13 0.04 7.08
N SER A 188 -2.97 -1.14 7.66
CA SER A 188 -1.73 -1.91 7.62
C SER A 188 -2.02 -3.28 6.99
N LEU A 189 -1.02 -3.88 6.35
CA LEU A 189 -1.13 -5.28 5.95
C LEU A 189 -1.25 -6.16 7.19
N ASP A 190 -2.04 -7.22 7.07
CA ASP A 190 -2.06 -8.28 8.07
C ASP A 190 -0.66 -8.89 8.24
N SER A 191 -0.20 -9.05 9.47
CA SER A 191 1.13 -9.62 9.76
C SER A 191 1.27 -11.07 9.28
N GLN A 192 0.16 -11.75 8.98
CA GLN A 192 0.15 -13.11 8.44
C GLN A 192 0.22 -13.15 6.91
N SER A 193 0.05 -12.02 6.22
CA SER A 193 0.15 -11.94 4.76
C SER A 193 1.57 -12.28 4.29
N VAL A 194 1.68 -12.91 3.13
CA VAL A 194 2.99 -13.14 2.48
C VAL A 194 3.63 -11.83 1.99
N LEU A 195 2.83 -10.77 1.82
CA LEU A 195 3.29 -9.43 1.48
C LEU A 195 3.67 -8.60 2.70
N ALA A 196 3.49 -9.10 3.92
CA ALA A 196 3.95 -8.42 5.13
C ALA A 196 5.49 -8.39 5.13
N ARG A 197 6.06 -7.20 4.98
CA ARG A 197 7.52 -6.97 4.95
C ARG A 197 7.99 -6.43 6.30
N THR A 198 9.25 -6.70 6.63
CA THR A 198 9.90 -6.05 7.79
C THR A 198 10.07 -4.56 7.53
N VAL A 199 10.15 -3.74 8.59
CA VAL A 199 10.22 -2.26 8.50
C VAL A 199 11.32 -1.76 7.55
N ASN A 200 12.41 -2.51 7.41
CA ASN A 200 13.55 -2.12 6.57
C ASN A 200 13.39 -2.48 5.08
N LYS A 201 12.32 -3.18 4.69
CA LYS A 201 12.07 -3.59 3.30
C LYS A 201 10.93 -2.76 2.71
N THR A 202 11.16 -2.15 1.55
CA THR A 202 10.15 -1.37 0.82
C THR A 202 8.85 -2.18 0.68
N PRO A 203 7.68 -1.68 1.12
CA PRO A 203 6.39 -2.32 0.89
C PRO A 203 6.01 -2.36 -0.60
N PRO A 204 5.05 -3.22 -1.01
CA PRO A 204 4.41 -3.10 -2.32
C PRO A 204 3.82 -1.70 -2.54
N ALA A 205 3.95 -1.14 -3.74
CA ALA A 205 3.46 0.20 -4.06
C ALA A 205 1.93 0.29 -4.02
N LEU A 206 1.26 -0.70 -4.62
CA LEU A 206 -0.19 -0.85 -4.64
C LEU A 206 -0.56 -2.29 -4.27
N VAL A 207 -1.64 -2.43 -3.51
CA VAL A 207 -2.22 -3.74 -3.19
C VAL A 207 -3.72 -3.71 -3.41
N ILE A 208 -4.28 -4.85 -3.81
CA ILE A 208 -5.71 -5.11 -3.75
C ILE A 208 -6.01 -6.02 -2.57
N ALA A 209 -7.01 -5.67 -1.77
CA ALA A 209 -7.43 -6.46 -0.61
C ALA A 209 -8.83 -7.02 -0.82
N ARG A 210 -9.03 -8.28 -0.44
CA ARG A 210 -10.38 -8.85 -0.38
C ARG A 210 -11.15 -8.25 0.81
N ASP A 211 -10.55 -8.35 2.01
CA ASP A 211 -11.21 -8.04 3.27
C ASP A 211 -10.48 -6.92 4.01
N ILE A 212 -11.26 -6.08 4.69
CA ILE A 212 -10.78 -4.94 5.47
C ILE A 212 -11.36 -5.07 6.87
N ARG A 213 -10.50 -5.30 7.86
CA ARG A 213 -10.91 -5.55 9.25
C ARG A 213 -10.57 -4.35 10.12
N TYR A 214 -11.54 -3.84 10.85
CA TYR A 214 -11.33 -2.75 11.81
C TYR A 214 -11.05 -3.33 13.19
N SER A 215 -9.84 -3.10 13.71
CA SER A 215 -9.42 -3.65 15.01
C SER A 215 -10.00 -2.85 16.18
N THR A 216 -11.29 -3.02 16.47
CA THR A 216 -12.04 -2.42 17.62
C THR A 216 -11.98 -0.88 17.74
N SER A 217 -12.89 -0.31 18.54
CA SER A 217 -13.08 1.13 18.75
C SER A 217 -11.88 1.89 19.35
N VAL A 218 -10.77 1.19 19.65
CA VAL A 218 -9.58 1.74 20.33
C VAL A 218 -8.36 1.84 19.40
N ARG A 219 -8.36 1.18 18.22
CA ARG A 219 -7.27 1.32 17.22
C ARG A 219 -7.80 1.93 15.92
N SER A 220 -7.28 3.10 15.57
CA SER A 220 -7.71 3.91 14.42
C SER A 220 -7.35 3.36 13.02
N LYS A 221 -6.84 2.12 12.92
CA LYS A 221 -6.27 1.59 11.66
C LYS A 221 -6.94 0.30 11.23
N ALA A 222 -7.28 0.23 9.95
CA ALA A 222 -7.79 -0.97 9.31
C ALA A 222 -6.67 -2.00 9.07
N ILE A 223 -7.03 -3.27 8.97
CA ILE A 223 -6.14 -4.38 8.63
C ILE A 223 -6.58 -4.95 7.29
N LEU A 224 -5.67 -4.97 6.32
CA LEU A 224 -5.91 -5.53 4.99
C LEU A 224 -5.62 -7.02 5.00
N SER A 225 -6.63 -7.83 4.66
CA SER A 225 -6.56 -9.29 4.68
C SER A 225 -6.78 -9.88 3.29
N PHE A 226 -6.01 -10.91 2.96
CA PHE A 226 -5.92 -11.52 1.63
C PHE A 226 -5.59 -10.47 0.57
N VAL A 227 -4.30 -10.16 0.48
CA VAL A 227 -3.79 -9.10 -0.38
C VAL A 227 -2.98 -9.65 -1.56
N GLY A 228 -3.02 -8.92 -2.68
CA GLY A 228 -2.16 -9.15 -3.84
C GLY A 228 -1.49 -7.85 -4.27
N GLU A 229 -0.23 -7.92 -4.66
CA GLU A 229 0.51 -6.79 -5.21
C GLU A 229 0.00 -6.50 -6.63
N ILE A 230 -0.35 -5.25 -6.92
CA ILE A 230 -0.83 -4.85 -8.25
C ILE A 230 0.06 -3.76 -8.81
N LYS A 231 0.13 -3.67 -10.14
CA LYS A 231 0.87 -2.59 -10.81
C LYS A 231 -0.05 -1.44 -11.21
N PRO A 232 0.43 -0.19 -11.23
CA PRO A 232 -0.39 0.96 -11.60
C PRO A 232 -1.03 0.81 -13.00
N ASP A 233 -0.31 0.30 -13.99
CA ASP A 233 -0.80 0.08 -15.36
C ASP A 233 -1.97 -0.91 -15.47
N TRP A 234 -2.30 -1.63 -14.40
CA TRP A 234 -3.46 -2.53 -14.36
C TRP A 234 -4.73 -1.84 -13.85
N VAL A 235 -4.60 -0.66 -13.25
CA VAL A 235 -5.68 0.00 -12.48
C VAL A 235 -6.35 1.09 -13.32
N GLU A 236 -7.47 0.72 -13.93
CA GLU A 236 -8.12 1.50 -15.00
C GLU A 236 -9.41 2.24 -14.59
N TYR A 237 -9.89 2.05 -13.36
CA TYR A 237 -11.06 2.80 -12.88
C TYR A 237 -10.72 4.29 -12.76
N GLN A 238 -11.69 5.14 -13.07
CA GLN A 238 -11.51 6.59 -13.06
C GLN A 238 -11.50 7.13 -11.63
N VAL A 239 -10.57 8.03 -11.34
CA VAL A 239 -10.48 8.77 -10.09
C VAL A 239 -10.11 10.22 -10.32
N THR A 240 -10.43 11.05 -9.35
CA THR A 240 -9.95 12.43 -9.23
C THR A 240 -9.30 12.62 -7.87
N ARG A 241 -8.00 12.92 -7.88
CA ARG A 241 -7.20 13.19 -6.68
C ARG A 241 -6.86 14.67 -6.61
N ASN A 242 -6.93 15.22 -5.41
CA ASN A 242 -6.50 16.59 -5.12
C ASN A 242 -5.28 16.55 -4.21
N LEU A 243 -4.12 16.90 -4.76
CA LEU A 243 -2.88 17.05 -4.02
C LEU A 243 -2.83 18.46 -3.43
N GLN A 244 -2.88 18.55 -2.10
CA GLN A 244 -2.76 19.83 -1.40
C GLN A 244 -1.31 20.34 -1.44
N LEU A 245 -1.17 21.64 -1.71
CA LEU A 245 0.09 22.35 -1.87
C LEU A 245 0.18 23.49 -0.85
N ASN A 246 1.37 23.75 -0.32
CA ASN A 246 1.66 25.02 0.34
C ASN A 246 2.16 26.06 -0.67
N ASN A 247 2.34 27.32 -0.23
CA ASN A 247 2.76 28.42 -1.09
C ASN A 247 4.11 28.14 -1.76
N GLU A 248 5.08 27.61 -1.01
CA GLU A 248 6.42 27.34 -1.51
C GLU A 248 6.43 26.19 -2.54
N GLU A 249 5.61 25.17 -2.32
CA GLU A 249 5.40 24.05 -3.24
C GLU A 249 4.70 24.50 -4.53
N GLU A 250 3.69 25.36 -4.43
CA GLU A 250 3.02 25.96 -5.58
C GLU A 250 4.00 26.80 -6.42
N VAL A 251 4.77 27.68 -5.77
CA VAL A 251 5.81 28.47 -6.43
C VAL A 251 6.80 27.54 -7.12
N ARG A 252 7.29 26.50 -6.46
CA ARG A 252 8.24 25.56 -7.06
C ARG A 252 7.70 24.85 -8.29
N LEU A 253 6.46 24.37 -8.21
CA LEU A 253 5.81 23.71 -9.32
C LEU A 253 5.69 24.64 -10.55
N ASN A 254 5.61 25.96 -10.34
CA ASN A 254 5.57 26.98 -11.36
C ASN A 254 6.97 27.44 -11.85
N THR A 255 7.93 27.72 -10.96
CA THR A 255 9.22 28.38 -11.27
C THR A 255 10.08 27.63 -12.29
N ASN A 256 9.95 26.30 -12.35
CA ASN A 256 10.75 25.45 -13.25
C ASN A 256 9.90 24.70 -14.29
N ASN A 257 8.67 25.15 -14.55
CA ASN A 257 7.70 24.44 -15.39
C ASN A 257 7.50 22.97 -14.96
N LEU A 258 7.77 22.62 -13.70
CA LEU A 258 7.71 21.22 -13.22
C LEU A 258 6.30 20.67 -13.36
N PHE A 259 5.29 21.50 -13.06
CA PHE A 259 3.89 21.14 -13.28
C PHE A 259 3.58 20.95 -14.76
N ALA A 260 3.98 21.91 -15.62
CA ALA A 260 3.73 21.83 -17.07
C ALA A 260 4.42 20.61 -17.71
N ASN A 261 5.64 20.28 -17.27
CA ASN A 261 6.37 19.09 -17.70
C ASN A 261 5.66 17.80 -17.27
N ALA A 262 5.19 17.73 -16.02
CA ALA A 262 4.41 16.61 -15.53
C ALA A 262 3.08 16.49 -16.31
N ALA A 263 2.35 17.58 -16.48
CA ALA A 263 1.11 17.63 -17.23
C ALA A 263 1.30 17.17 -18.68
N SER A 264 2.36 17.63 -19.35
CA SER A 264 2.71 17.18 -20.70
C SER A 264 3.00 15.68 -20.75
N LYS A 265 3.79 15.16 -19.79
CA LYS A 265 4.18 13.75 -19.73
C LYS A 265 2.97 12.82 -19.59
N PHE A 266 1.97 13.19 -18.80
CA PHE A 266 0.80 12.35 -18.53
C PHE A 266 -0.47 12.76 -19.30
N SER A 267 -0.40 13.82 -20.11
CA SER A 267 -1.53 14.41 -20.87
C SER A 267 -2.32 13.43 -21.74
N HIS A 268 -1.66 12.39 -22.24
CA HIS A 268 -2.27 11.37 -23.09
C HIS A 268 -3.30 10.47 -22.36
N ARG A 269 -3.31 10.46 -21.03
CA ARG A 269 -4.23 9.62 -20.24
C ARG A 269 -4.93 10.30 -19.07
N ILE A 270 -4.34 11.37 -18.51
CA ILE A 270 -4.94 12.08 -17.36
C ILE A 270 -4.98 13.58 -17.63
N SER A 271 -5.96 14.24 -17.03
CA SER A 271 -6.04 15.69 -16.95
C SER A 271 -5.39 16.16 -15.65
N MET A 272 -4.54 17.18 -15.74
CA MET A 272 -3.87 17.81 -14.60
C MET A 272 -4.16 19.31 -14.62
N ALA A 273 -4.65 19.85 -13.51
CA ALA A 273 -4.93 21.28 -13.36
C ALA A 273 -4.42 21.80 -12.02
N LEU A 274 -3.80 22.98 -12.03
CA LEU A 274 -3.47 23.70 -10.81
C LEU A 274 -4.66 24.59 -10.43
N ASN A 275 -5.12 24.51 -9.18
CA ASN A 275 -6.11 25.41 -8.63
C ASN A 275 -5.46 26.33 -7.59
N ASN A 276 -5.16 27.56 -8.00
CA ASN A 276 -4.50 28.56 -7.16
C ASN A 276 -5.42 29.01 -6.00
N THR A 277 -6.74 28.91 -6.16
CA THR A 277 -7.70 29.31 -5.12
C THR A 277 -7.69 28.32 -3.95
N THR A 278 -7.67 27.02 -4.26
CA THR A 278 -7.66 25.96 -3.25
C THR A 278 -6.26 25.43 -2.94
N LYS A 279 -5.21 26.03 -3.55
CA LYS A 279 -3.81 25.59 -3.46
C LYS A 279 -3.66 24.09 -3.64
N SER A 280 -4.21 23.58 -4.73
CA SER A 280 -4.18 22.14 -5.01
C SER A 280 -3.90 21.83 -6.46
N ALA A 281 -3.17 20.74 -6.69
CA ALA A 281 -3.06 20.10 -7.99
C ALA A 281 -4.13 19.02 -8.10
N ARG A 282 -5.06 19.18 -9.05
CA ARG A 282 -6.10 18.20 -9.37
C ARG A 282 -5.61 17.29 -10.49
N LEU A 283 -5.65 15.98 -10.26
CA LEU A 283 -5.30 14.94 -11.24
C LEU A 283 -6.52 14.06 -11.46
N SER A 284 -6.94 13.86 -12.71
CA SER A 284 -8.15 13.11 -13.05
C SER A 284 -7.92 12.16 -14.22
N GLY A 285 -8.32 10.91 -14.08
CA GLY A 285 -8.17 9.87 -15.10
C GLY A 285 -8.08 8.46 -14.52
N PRO A 286 -7.50 7.49 -15.26
CA PRO A 286 -7.27 6.13 -14.76
C PRO A 286 -6.42 6.10 -13.50
N ALA A 287 -6.89 5.43 -12.45
CA ALA A 287 -6.31 5.51 -11.11
C ALA A 287 -4.83 5.20 -11.03
N GLY A 288 -4.34 4.18 -11.72
CA GLY A 288 -2.91 3.90 -11.71
C GLY A 288 -2.07 4.94 -12.44
N THR A 289 -2.60 5.57 -13.49
CA THR A 289 -1.89 6.68 -14.15
C THR A 289 -1.92 7.93 -13.29
N VAL A 290 -3.04 8.21 -12.61
CA VAL A 290 -3.14 9.29 -11.62
C VAL A 290 -2.16 9.07 -10.48
N PHE A 291 -2.00 7.82 -10.00
CA PHE A 291 -1.03 7.47 -8.96
C PHE A 291 0.41 7.77 -9.39
N ASN A 292 0.80 7.36 -10.59
CA ASN A 292 2.12 7.67 -11.15
C ASN A 292 2.35 9.17 -11.34
N GLY A 293 1.31 9.91 -11.77
CA GLY A 293 1.36 11.37 -11.88
C GLY A 293 1.53 12.05 -10.52
N GLU A 294 0.81 11.59 -9.51
CA GLU A 294 0.92 12.09 -8.12
C GLU A 294 2.31 11.82 -7.54
N LEU A 295 2.82 10.59 -7.71
CA LEU A 295 4.18 10.21 -7.28
C LEU A 295 5.23 11.11 -7.93
N HIS A 296 5.12 11.34 -9.24
CA HIS A 296 6.06 12.18 -9.99
C HIS A 296 6.04 13.63 -9.51
N LEU A 297 4.86 14.21 -9.27
CA LEU A 297 4.75 15.55 -8.69
C LEU A 297 5.35 15.62 -7.28
N ARG A 298 5.06 14.65 -6.41
CA ARG A 298 5.60 14.60 -5.05
C ARG A 298 7.12 14.54 -5.03
N GLN A 299 7.73 13.79 -5.93
CA GLN A 299 9.19 13.72 -6.08
C GLN A 299 9.78 15.06 -6.56
N ASN A 300 9.14 15.73 -7.51
CA ASN A 300 9.61 17.04 -8.02
C ASN A 300 9.50 18.17 -6.99
N MET A 301 8.68 18.00 -5.94
CA MET A 301 8.57 18.93 -4.82
C MET A 301 9.62 18.72 -3.72
N GLU A 302 10.47 17.69 -3.82
CA GLU A 302 11.54 17.48 -2.85
C GLU A 302 12.72 18.44 -3.11
N GLU A 303 13.28 18.94 -2.02
CA GLU A 303 14.41 19.85 -1.98
C GLU A 303 15.37 19.48 -0.86
N GLU A 304 16.59 20.01 -0.97
CA GLU A 304 17.53 20.07 0.12
C GLU A 304 17.47 21.46 0.75
N PHE A 305 17.08 21.51 2.02
CA PHE A 305 17.07 22.72 2.83
C PHE A 305 18.21 22.66 3.83
N GLN A 306 18.84 23.80 4.11
CA GLN A 306 19.91 23.88 5.09
C GLN A 306 19.59 24.97 6.12
N PHE A 307 19.92 24.69 7.37
CA PHE A 307 19.93 25.69 8.43
C PHE A 307 20.97 25.32 9.48
N GLN A 308 21.50 26.34 10.14
CA GLN A 308 22.41 26.15 11.25
C GLN A 308 21.61 26.02 12.56
N LEU A 309 22.07 25.18 13.48
CA LEU A 309 21.56 25.18 14.86
C LEU A 309 22.10 26.41 15.59
N ASP A 310 21.34 27.50 15.50
CA ASP A 310 21.65 28.77 16.12
C ASP A 310 20.47 29.33 16.93
N TYR A 311 20.72 30.41 17.67
CA TYR A 311 19.68 31.12 18.39
C TYR A 311 19.20 32.30 17.54
N THR A 312 17.92 32.29 17.18
CA THR A 312 17.30 33.38 16.40
C THR A 312 16.47 34.34 17.27
N ASN A 313 16.21 33.98 18.53
CA ASN A 313 15.36 34.76 19.45
C ASN A 313 16.18 35.59 20.46
N PRO A 314 15.66 36.76 20.92
CA PRO A 314 16.28 37.53 21.99
C PRO A 314 16.23 36.74 23.31
N LEU A 315 17.41 36.34 23.79
CA LEU A 315 17.61 35.62 25.05
C LEU A 315 18.22 36.53 26.11
N THR A 316 17.91 36.27 27.38
CA THR A 316 18.66 36.86 28.50
C THR A 316 20.13 36.41 28.44
N PRO A 317 21.08 37.21 28.96
CA PRO A 317 22.51 36.87 28.91
C PRO A 317 22.85 35.50 29.52
N ALA A 318 22.15 35.12 30.60
CA ALA A 318 22.32 33.82 31.26
C ALA A 318 21.88 32.65 30.37
N LYS A 319 20.69 32.74 29.76
CA LYS A 319 20.18 31.71 28.84
C LYS A 319 21.04 31.58 27.58
N ARG A 320 21.53 32.72 27.06
CA ARG A 320 22.46 32.72 25.92
C ARG A 320 23.74 31.96 26.27
N THR A 321 24.36 32.24 27.41
CA THR A 321 25.59 31.56 27.85
C THR A 321 25.38 30.06 28.03
N ASN A 322 24.27 29.66 28.65
CA ASN A 322 23.93 28.25 28.83
C ASN A 322 23.71 27.54 27.49
N LEU A 323 22.93 28.14 26.58
CA LEU A 323 22.67 27.58 25.27
C LEU A 323 23.96 27.41 24.46
N THR A 324 24.84 28.43 24.43
CA THR A 324 26.12 28.34 23.73
C THR A 324 26.96 27.17 24.27
N ARG A 325 27.11 27.04 25.59
CA ARG A 325 27.86 25.93 26.20
C ARG A 325 27.24 24.56 25.87
N ASN A 326 25.92 24.47 25.87
CA ASN A 326 25.22 23.24 25.52
C ASN A 326 25.40 22.86 24.04
N LEU A 327 25.32 23.83 23.13
CA LEU A 327 25.58 23.62 21.71
C LEU A 327 27.03 23.17 21.46
N GLU A 328 28.00 23.76 22.16
CA GLU A 328 29.39 23.30 22.13
C GLU A 328 29.53 21.84 22.55
N SER A 329 28.85 21.41 23.62
CA SER A 329 28.84 20.00 24.04
C SER A 329 28.21 19.09 22.97
N ILE A 330 27.14 19.54 22.31
CA ILE A 330 26.44 18.77 21.28
C ILE A 330 27.29 18.56 20.02
N THR A 331 28.14 19.52 19.63
CA THR A 331 29.02 19.35 18.46
C THR A 331 29.95 18.13 18.59
N LYS A 332 30.22 17.69 19.83
CA LYS A 332 31.01 16.49 20.14
C LYS A 332 30.18 15.22 20.29
N MET A 333 28.85 15.32 20.31
CA MET A 333 27.91 14.22 20.51
C MET A 333 26.81 14.15 19.41
N PRO A 334 27.16 14.09 18.11
CA PRO A 334 26.16 14.08 17.04
C PRO A 334 25.17 12.90 17.11
N TYR A 335 25.54 11.81 17.79
CA TYR A 335 24.71 10.62 17.92
C TYR A 335 23.39 10.84 18.68
N ILE A 336 23.26 11.91 19.47
CA ILE A 336 22.02 12.23 20.22
C ILE A 336 20.82 12.41 19.28
N PHE A 337 21.08 12.80 18.03
CA PHE A 337 20.05 13.02 17.03
C PHE A 337 19.65 11.75 16.25
N LYS A 338 20.39 10.63 16.39
CA LYS A 338 20.08 9.39 15.65
C LYS A 338 18.65 8.90 15.82
N PRO A 339 18.04 8.89 17.03
CA PRO A 339 16.64 8.49 17.18
C PRO A 339 15.68 9.40 16.41
N MET A 340 15.95 10.71 16.39
CA MET A 340 15.16 11.70 15.66
C MET A 340 15.31 11.52 14.15
N GLN A 341 16.54 11.37 13.64
CA GLN A 341 16.84 11.09 12.24
C GLN A 341 16.12 9.82 11.77
N TRP A 342 16.25 8.72 12.54
CA TRP A 342 15.59 7.46 12.24
C TRP A 342 14.07 7.60 12.17
N ARG A 343 13.47 8.36 13.10
CA ARG A 343 12.02 8.58 13.12
C ARG A 343 11.56 9.36 11.89
N TRP A 344 12.24 10.45 11.53
CA TRP A 344 11.91 11.26 10.36
C TRP A 344 12.08 10.49 9.05
N GLU A 345 13.16 9.71 8.94
CA GLU A 345 13.40 8.89 7.76
C GLU A 345 12.35 7.79 7.59
N ASN A 346 12.00 7.08 8.66
CA ASN A 346 11.08 5.93 8.56
C ASN A 346 9.59 6.31 8.61
N GLN A 347 9.22 7.41 9.28
CA GLN A 347 7.81 7.80 9.43
C GLN A 347 7.37 8.91 8.46
N LYS A 348 8.31 9.69 7.93
CA LYS A 348 8.02 10.86 7.10
C LYS A 348 8.87 10.92 5.83
N GLN A 349 9.80 9.96 5.65
CA GLN A 349 10.70 9.91 4.50
C GLN A 349 11.49 11.19 4.28
N VAL A 350 11.88 11.82 5.40
CA VAL A 350 12.74 13.00 5.41
C VAL A 350 14.13 12.56 5.84
N THR A 351 15.12 12.81 5.00
CA THR A 351 16.52 12.55 5.36
C THR A 351 17.08 13.77 6.06
N ILE A 352 17.57 13.60 7.28
CA ILE A 352 18.21 14.67 8.06
C ILE A 352 19.68 14.30 8.23
N THR A 353 20.56 15.14 7.68
CA THR A 353 22.01 15.03 7.87
C THR A 353 22.47 16.15 8.80
N ILE A 354 23.30 15.82 9.77
CA ILE A 354 23.78 16.76 10.78
C ILE A 354 25.30 16.76 10.73
N ASN A 355 25.87 17.89 10.36
CA ASN A 355 27.30 18.09 10.23
C ASN A 355 27.78 18.99 11.37
N CYS A 356 28.39 18.38 12.38
CA CYS A 356 29.00 19.11 13.49
C CYS A 356 30.45 19.47 13.14
N ASN A 357 30.80 20.74 13.29
CA ASN A 357 32.18 21.20 13.16
C ASN A 357 32.70 21.69 14.52
N SER A 358 33.62 20.91 15.09
CA SER A 358 34.22 21.19 16.40
C SER A 358 35.09 22.45 16.42
N SER A 359 35.64 22.88 15.28
CA SER A 359 36.51 24.07 15.22
C SER A 359 35.71 25.37 15.23
N THR A 360 34.60 25.40 14.50
CA THR A 360 33.66 26.54 14.47
C THR A 360 32.61 26.46 15.56
N LYS A 361 32.50 25.34 16.27
CA LYS A 361 31.46 25.04 17.27
C LYS A 361 30.05 25.19 16.70
N THR A 362 29.90 24.86 15.41
CA THR A 362 28.65 24.94 14.68
C THR A 362 28.11 23.56 14.35
N CYS A 363 26.81 23.49 14.14
CA CYS A 363 26.13 22.28 13.73
C CYS A 363 25.16 22.64 12.61
N ASP A 364 25.47 22.19 11.41
CA ASP A 364 24.68 22.46 10.21
C ASP A 364 23.75 21.28 9.96
N VAL A 365 22.47 21.60 9.77
CA VAL A 365 21.41 20.63 9.53
C VAL A 365 20.95 20.74 8.10
N THR A 366 21.12 19.65 7.36
CA THR A 366 20.61 19.48 6.02
C THR A 366 19.38 18.59 6.07
N VAL A 367 18.27 19.06 5.49
CA VAL A 367 16.99 18.35 5.44
C VAL A 367 16.60 18.15 3.99
N LYS A 368 16.50 16.89 3.56
CA LYS A 368 15.98 16.53 2.25
C LYS A 368 14.53 16.05 2.36
N GLY A 369 13.61 16.80 1.75
CA GLY A 369 12.17 16.50 1.77
C GLY A 369 11.31 17.62 1.18
N ARG A 370 9.99 17.54 1.37
CA ARG A 370 9.05 18.60 1.00
C ARG A 370 9.17 19.80 1.95
N ASN A 371 8.82 21.00 1.47
CA ASN A 371 8.87 22.21 2.29
C ASN A 371 7.99 22.12 3.55
N SER A 372 6.81 21.48 3.45
CA SER A 372 5.93 21.25 4.60
C SER A 372 6.62 20.46 5.71
N GLU A 373 7.37 19.42 5.35
CA GLU A 373 8.09 18.58 6.30
C GLU A 373 9.35 19.25 6.82
N TYR A 374 10.08 20.00 5.98
CA TYR A 374 11.18 20.84 6.42
C TYR A 374 10.76 21.81 7.55
N LYS A 375 9.62 22.49 7.39
CA LYS A 375 9.07 23.39 8.43
C LYS A 375 8.80 22.64 9.74
N ASN A 376 8.31 21.40 9.66
CA ASN A 376 8.08 20.57 10.85
C ASN A 376 9.40 20.15 11.52
N VAL A 377 10.40 19.76 10.72
CA VAL A 377 11.75 19.43 11.24
C VAL A 377 12.37 20.64 11.91
N LYS A 378 12.35 21.81 11.25
CA LYS A 378 12.87 23.06 11.82
C LYS A 378 12.19 23.40 13.14
N LYS A 379 10.86 23.31 13.20
CA LYS A 379 10.09 23.54 14.43
C LYS A 379 10.47 22.58 15.56
N GLU A 380 10.80 21.33 15.25
CA GLU A 380 11.30 20.38 16.24
C GLU A 380 12.68 20.80 16.78
N PHE A 381 13.60 21.21 15.89
CA PHE A 381 14.89 21.74 16.32
C PHE A 381 14.75 23.03 17.12
N ASP A 382 13.86 23.95 16.74
CA ASP A 382 13.57 25.16 17.51
C ASP A 382 13.02 24.82 18.91
N SER A 383 12.17 23.79 19.01
CA SER A 383 11.65 23.29 20.27
C SER A 383 12.76 22.66 21.13
N PHE A 384 13.66 21.92 20.50
CA PHE A 384 14.85 21.37 21.16
C PHE A 384 15.77 22.48 21.69
N LEU A 385 16.06 23.51 20.89
CA LEU A 385 16.88 24.66 21.31
C LEU A 385 16.23 25.43 22.47
N LYS A 386 14.90 25.59 22.43
CA LYS A 386 14.13 26.21 23.52
C LYS A 386 14.20 25.40 24.81
N TRP A 387 14.21 24.07 24.74
CA TRP A 387 14.45 23.23 25.92
C TRP A 387 15.90 23.37 26.40
N LEU A 388 16.86 23.33 25.47
CA LEU A 388 18.29 23.32 25.76
C LEU A 388 18.79 24.60 26.46
N GLN A 389 18.20 25.76 26.18
CA GLN A 389 18.55 27.02 26.84
C GLN A 389 18.19 27.05 28.35
N ASP A 390 17.21 26.22 28.75
CA ASP A 390 16.68 26.14 30.11
C ASP A 390 17.25 24.93 30.87
N CYS A 391 18.09 24.10 30.21
CA CYS A 391 18.76 22.97 30.80
C CYS A 391 20.08 23.34 31.49
N ALA A 392 20.46 22.53 32.49
CA ALA A 392 21.81 22.53 33.02
C ALA A 392 22.82 22.21 31.91
N VAL A 393 24.04 22.74 32.03
CA VAL A 393 25.08 22.52 31.01
C VAL A 393 25.41 21.04 30.90
N ILE A 394 25.27 20.46 29.71
CA ILE A 394 25.58 19.06 29.42
C ILE A 394 27.08 18.84 29.66
N ARG A 395 27.40 18.12 30.73
CA ARG A 395 28.76 17.70 31.05
C ARG A 395 29.15 16.52 30.16
N HIS A 396 30.40 16.52 29.70
CA HIS A 396 30.92 15.37 28.97
C HIS A 396 31.17 14.25 29.99
N PRO A 397 30.89 12.96 29.68
CA PRO A 397 31.22 11.86 30.58
C PRO A 397 32.73 11.75 30.92
N ASN A 398 33.59 12.49 30.22
CA ASN A 398 35.03 12.58 30.47
C ASN A 398 35.50 13.96 31.00
N SER A 399 34.59 14.89 31.29
CA SER A 399 34.95 16.23 31.78
C SER A 399 35.04 16.24 33.31
N GLY A 400 35.82 15.33 33.88
CA GLY A 400 35.94 15.12 35.33
C GLY A 400 36.01 16.43 36.11
N GLU A 401 34.90 16.75 36.76
CA GLU A 401 34.72 17.64 37.91
C GLU A 401 33.54 17.12 38.73
#